data_AF-L1QJQ5-F1
#
_entry.id   AF-L1QJQ5-F1
#
_cell.length_a   1.000
_cell.length_b   1.000
_cell.length_c   1.000
_cell.angle_alpha   90.00
_cell.angle_beta   90.00
_cell.angle_gamma   90.00
#
_symmetry.space_group_name_H-M   'P 1'
#
loop_
_entity.id
_entity.type
_entity.pdbx_description
1 polymer ?
#
loop_
_entity_poly.entity_id
_entity_poly.type
_entity_poly.pdbx_seq_one_letter_code
_entity_poly.pdbx_strand_id
1 'polypeptide(L)'
;METRIFKLNQVAIGNDNQATKTPFYSTDSTSGVVWVVKPGQKVPTHMHTTSDDVWICMQGKGVFYPEEGKEVEISKGDIIVSAKMNIME
;
A
#
# COMPACT_ATOMS: atom_id res chain seq x y z
N MET A 1 22.98 -0.74 15.44
CA MET A 1 22.53 0.00 14.24
C MET A 1 21.41 -0.82 13.63
N GLU A 2 20.22 -0.25 13.52
CA GLU A 2 19.08 -0.95 12.93
C GLU A 2 19.25 -1.10 11.40
N THR A 3 18.64 -2.14 10.84
CA THR A 3 18.61 -2.39 9.39
C THR A 3 17.93 -1.23 8.67
N ARG A 4 18.62 -0.63 7.70
CA ARG A 4 18.11 0.52 6.93
C ARG A 4 17.92 0.24 5.43
N ILE A 5 18.33 -0.92 4.96
CA ILE A 5 18.22 -1.33 3.55
C ILE A 5 17.49 -2.66 3.50
N PHE A 6 16.31 -2.66 2.91
CA PHE A 6 15.48 -3.85 2.70
C PHE A 6 15.48 -4.19 1.21
N LYS A 7 15.69 -5.46 0.86
CA LYS A 7 15.58 -5.91 -0.53
C LYS A 7 14.13 -6.28 -0.80
N LEU A 8 13.55 -5.72 -1.87
CA LEU A 8 12.14 -5.94 -2.21
C LEU A 8 11.78 -7.43 -2.28
N ASN A 9 12.64 -8.27 -2.86
CA ASN A 9 12.43 -9.71 -2.97
C ASN A 9 12.41 -10.46 -1.63
N GLN A 10 12.87 -9.85 -0.54
CA GLN A 10 12.82 -10.43 0.81
C GLN A 10 11.52 -10.09 1.54
N VAL A 11 10.85 -9.00 1.15
CA VAL A 11 9.64 -8.48 1.83
C VAL A 11 8.39 -8.56 0.96
N ALA A 12 8.52 -8.76 -0.35
CA ALA A 12 7.41 -8.97 -1.27
C ALA A 12 6.98 -10.44 -1.25
N ILE A 13 6.19 -10.83 -0.23
CA ILE A 13 5.70 -12.21 -0.07
C ILE A 13 4.28 -12.28 -0.64
N GLY A 14 4.04 -13.10 -1.66
CA GLY A 14 2.71 -13.33 -2.23
C GLY A 14 2.11 -14.67 -1.83
N ASN A 15 0.78 -14.77 -1.84
CA ASN A 15 0.06 -16.04 -1.76
C ASN A 15 -1.02 -16.10 -2.85
N ASP A 16 -1.50 -17.29 -3.23
CA ASP A 16 -2.49 -17.46 -4.31
C ASP A 16 -3.93 -17.13 -3.88
N ASN A 17 -4.24 -17.20 -2.59
CA ASN A 17 -5.61 -17.10 -2.09
C ASN A 17 -6.08 -15.67 -1.83
N GLN A 18 -5.18 -14.78 -1.40
CA GLN A 18 -5.50 -13.39 -1.05
C GLN A 18 -4.29 -12.45 -1.21
N ALA A 19 -4.56 -11.14 -1.27
CA ALA A 19 -3.50 -10.14 -1.20
C ALA A 19 -2.72 -10.28 0.12
N THR A 20 -1.39 -10.21 0.06
CA THR A 20 -0.54 -10.33 1.26
C THR A 20 0.00 -8.97 1.67
N LYS A 21 -0.15 -8.63 2.96
CA LYS A 21 0.52 -7.52 3.63
C LYS A 21 1.78 -8.02 4.32
N THR A 22 2.94 -7.47 4.00
CA THR A 22 4.20 -7.78 4.70
C THR A 22 4.79 -6.53 5.34
N PRO A 23 4.63 -6.35 6.67
CA PRO A 23 5.32 -5.29 7.42
C PRO A 23 6.82 -5.57 7.47
N PHE A 24 7.64 -4.54 7.25
CA PHE A 24 9.10 -4.65 7.35
C PHE A 24 9.75 -3.55 8.19
N TYR A 25 9.01 -2.50 8.54
CA TYR A 25 9.47 -1.40 9.39
C TYR A 25 8.30 -0.80 10.16
N SER A 26 8.51 -0.40 11.41
CA SER A 26 7.49 0.27 12.22
C SER A 26 8.12 1.12 13.30
N THR A 27 7.63 2.34 13.47
CA THR A 27 7.90 3.24 14.59
C THR A 27 6.62 4.00 14.94
N ASP A 28 6.68 4.87 15.95
CA ASP A 28 5.58 5.76 16.29
C ASP A 28 5.29 6.81 15.21
N SER A 29 6.20 6.99 14.26
CA SER A 29 6.10 8.00 13.20
C SER A 29 5.75 7.43 11.83
N THR A 30 6.05 6.16 11.56
CA THR A 30 5.82 5.57 10.24
C THR A 30 5.77 4.05 10.28
N SER A 31 5.08 3.46 9.29
CA SER A 31 5.08 2.04 9.05
C SER A 31 5.47 1.76 7.60
N GLY A 32 6.37 0.80 7.40
CA GLY A 32 6.80 0.32 6.10
C GLY A 32 6.19 -1.05 5.82
N VAL A 33 5.43 -1.13 4.73
CA VAL A 33 4.72 -2.35 4.32
C VAL A 33 4.92 -2.57 2.83
N VAL A 34 5.07 -3.83 2.41
CA VAL A 34 4.92 -4.23 1.02
C VAL A 34 3.65 -5.04 0.85
N TRP A 35 2.88 -4.68 -0.17
CA TRP A 35 1.75 -5.48 -0.63
C TRP A 35 2.12 -6.27 -1.89
N VAL A 36 1.74 -7.54 -1.92
CA VAL A 36 1.72 -8.34 -3.14
C VAL A 36 0.26 -8.70 -3.43
N VAL A 37 -0.24 -8.24 -4.57
CA VAL A 37 -1.62 -8.43 -5.02
C VAL A 37 -1.57 -9.09 -6.39
N LYS A 38 -2.03 -10.34 -6.49
CA LYS A 38 -2.12 -11.07 -7.76
C LYS A 38 -3.38 -10.67 -8.54
N PRO A 39 -3.45 -10.91 -9.85
CA PRO A 39 -4.67 -10.65 -10.64
C PRO A 39 -5.91 -11.27 -9.99
N GLY A 40 -6.97 -10.47 -9.85
CA GLY A 40 -8.23 -10.86 -9.20
C GLY A 40 -8.25 -10.74 -7.67
N GLN A 41 -7.10 -10.53 -7.02
CA GLN A 41 -7.05 -10.23 -5.59
C GLN A 41 -7.32 -8.74 -5.34
N LYS A 42 -7.80 -8.42 -4.13
CA LYS A 42 -8.11 -7.05 -3.72
C LYS A 42 -7.58 -6.77 -2.32
N VAL A 43 -7.17 -5.53 -2.10
CA VAL A 43 -7.04 -4.95 -0.76
C VAL A 43 -8.35 -4.21 -0.47
N PRO A 44 -9.04 -4.49 0.65
CA PRO A 44 -10.24 -3.75 1.02
C PRO A 44 -9.97 -2.24 1.12
N THR A 45 -10.87 -1.44 0.54
CA THR A 45 -10.83 0.02 0.66
C THR A 45 -11.01 0.44 2.11
N HIS A 46 -10.18 1.36 2.58
CA HIS A 46 -10.22 1.89 3.95
C HIS A 46 -9.64 3.30 3.97
N MET A 47 -9.81 3.99 5.10
CA MET A 47 -9.34 5.35 5.33
C MET A 47 -8.55 5.41 6.63
N HIS A 48 -7.54 6.27 6.68
CA HIS A 48 -6.78 6.56 7.89
C HIS A 48 -7.22 7.90 8.49
N THR A 49 -7.39 7.95 9.82
CA THR A 49 -7.77 9.18 10.55
C THR A 49 -6.58 9.91 11.16
N THR A 50 -5.44 9.24 11.29
CA THR A 50 -4.28 9.74 12.04
C THR A 50 -3.02 9.92 11.19
N SER A 51 -2.98 9.36 10.00
CA SER A 51 -1.81 9.36 9.12
C SER A 51 -2.19 9.38 7.65
N ASP A 52 -1.37 10.02 6.83
CA ASP A 52 -1.44 9.84 5.38
C ASP A 52 -0.89 8.45 5.01
N ASP A 53 -1.29 7.93 3.85
CA ASP A 53 -0.78 6.69 3.29
C ASP A 53 -0.25 6.93 1.87
N VAL A 54 1.00 6.53 1.62
CA VAL A 54 1.71 6.77 0.36
C VAL A 54 2.14 5.43 -0.23
N TRP A 55 1.63 5.13 -1.42
CA TRP A 55 1.92 3.89 -2.13
C TRP A 55 2.80 4.20 -3.32
N ILE A 56 3.76 3.31 -3.59
CA ILE A 56 4.57 3.35 -4.80
C ILE A 56 4.38 2.03 -5.52
N CYS A 57 3.85 2.06 -6.73
CA CYS A 57 3.68 0.84 -7.52
C CYS A 57 5.04 0.38 -8.04
N MET A 58 5.63 -0.62 -7.38
CA MET A 58 6.96 -1.10 -7.76
C MET A 58 6.96 -1.96 -9.03
N GLN A 59 5.86 -2.69 -9.29
CA GLN A 59 5.71 -3.63 -10.41
C GLN A 59 4.23 -3.82 -10.78
N GLY A 60 3.99 -4.24 -12.02
CA GLY A 60 2.66 -4.63 -12.49
C GLY A 60 1.74 -3.45 -12.80
N LYS A 61 0.44 -3.75 -12.78
CA LYS A 61 -0.67 -2.81 -12.97
C LYS A 61 -1.82 -3.21 -12.05
N GLY A 62 -2.69 -2.27 -11.73
CA GLY A 62 -3.87 -2.50 -10.90
C GLY A 62 -4.87 -1.36 -11.01
N VAL A 63 -5.86 -1.38 -10.13
CA VAL A 63 -6.89 -0.35 -10.03
C VAL A 63 -6.84 0.24 -8.63
N PHE A 64 -6.78 1.57 -8.55
CA PHE A 64 -6.91 2.34 -7.33
C PHE A 64 -8.31 2.95 -7.24
N TYR A 65 -8.85 3.01 -6.03
CA TYR A 65 -10.19 3.51 -5.72
C TYR A 65 -10.05 4.77 -4.85
N PRO A 66 -9.92 5.97 -5.45
CA PRO A 66 -9.75 7.21 -4.69
C PRO A 66 -11.00 7.67 -3.94
N GLU A 67 -12.17 7.30 -4.45
CA GLU A 67 -13.49 7.61 -3.89
C GLU A 67 -14.48 6.50 -4.27
N GLU A 68 -15.61 6.43 -3.58
CA GLU A 68 -16.62 5.40 -3.84
C GLU A 68 -17.10 5.44 -5.30
N GLY A 69 -17.06 4.28 -5.96
CA GLY A 69 -17.48 4.14 -7.35
C GLY A 69 -16.50 4.68 -8.39
N LYS A 70 -15.34 5.22 -8.01
CA LYS A 70 -14.31 5.67 -8.96
C LYS A 70 -13.14 4.69 -9.03
N GLU A 71 -12.73 4.42 -10.26
CA GLU A 71 -11.59 3.59 -10.58
C GLU A 71 -10.54 4.39 -11.34
N VAL A 72 -9.28 4.23 -10.96
CA VAL A 72 -8.13 4.82 -11.63
C VAL A 72 -7.11 3.71 -11.88
N GLU A 73 -6.72 3.50 -13.13
CA GLU A 73 -5.65 2.56 -13.45
C GLU A 73 -4.32 3.07 -12.89
N ILE A 74 -3.55 2.17 -12.29
CA ILE A 74 -2.20 2.43 -11.80
C ILE A 74 -1.24 1.39 -12.39
N SER A 75 0.02 1.79 -12.53
CA SER A 75 1.07 1.00 -13.13
C SER A 75 2.42 1.27 -12.45
N LYS A 76 3.40 0.42 -12.76
CA LYS A 76 4.77 0.57 -12.25
C LYS A 76 5.27 2.03 -12.41
N GLY A 77 5.70 2.62 -11.30
CA GLY A 77 6.22 3.97 -11.23
C GLY A 77 5.23 5.00 -10.72
N ASP A 78 3.93 4.68 -10.70
CA ASP A 78 2.92 5.57 -10.14
C ASP A 78 3.05 5.67 -8.61
N ILE A 79 2.85 6.88 -8.10
CA ILE A 79 2.85 7.23 -6.68
C ILE A 79 1.44 7.68 -6.32
N ILE A 80 0.84 7.01 -5.35
CA ILE A 80 -0.52 7.29 -4.89
C ILE A 80 -0.42 7.87 -3.49
N VAL A 81 -1.14 8.97 -3.26
CA VAL A 81 -1.21 9.64 -1.96
C VAL A 81 -2.66 9.65 -1.50
N SER A 82 -2.91 9.02 -0.36
CA SER A 82 -4.18 9.06 0.35
C SER A 82 -3.97 9.88 1.61
N ALA A 83 -4.39 11.15 1.60
CA ALA A 83 -4.33 11.99 2.78
C ALA A 83 -5.26 11.45 3.87
N LYS A 84 -4.88 11.64 5.13
CA LYS A 84 -5.73 11.30 6.26
C LYS A 84 -7.07 12.02 6.14
N MET A 85 -8.13 11.40 6.67
CA MET A 85 -9.39 12.11 6.86
C MET A 85 -9.20 13.26 7.84
N ASN A 86 -9.50 14.47 7.39
CA ASN A 86 -9.71 15.59 8.30
C ASN A 86 -11.10 15.41 8.92
N ILE A 87 -11.13 14.94 10.16
CA ILE A 87 -12.31 15.09 11.00
C ILE A 87 -12.35 16.58 11.34
N MET A 88 -13.33 17.33 10.84
CA MET A 88 -13.56 18.70 11.31
C MET A 88 -13.88 18.59 12.81
N GLU A 89 -13.11 19.29 13.65
CA GLU A 89 -13.38 19.42 15.09
C GLU A 89 -14.75 20.06 15.37
#